data_AF-A0A519T166-F1
#
_entry.id   AF-A0A519T166-F1
#
_cell.length_a   1.000
_cell.length_b   1.000
_cell.length_c   1.000
_cell.angle_alpha   90.00
_cell.angle_beta   90.00
_cell.angle_gamma   90.00
#
_symmetry.space_group_name_H-M   'P 1'
#
loop_
_entity.id
_entity.type
_entity.pdbx_description
1 polymer ?
#
loop_
_entity_poly.entity_id
_entity_poly.type
_entity_poly.pdbx_seq_one_letter_code
_entity_poly.pdbx_strand_id
1 'polypeptide(L)'
;MKKHFYQFTILLVLLFRAFSSQAQYATTNQDGIITDGEYSGNVSKVSNNGSWYMTWDAANLYVAKTGGQNFEPVILYLDLDPNLPVTSGSNGNGNILGNSDFGVTPTLPFRADTRVYFTDSYIEVRRFNGLGGWGDPIVTDLSVSNTGTNREARLSWATLTGGKTIPVAFNWLGYEVNNSSGASNFRYDQAPLNPLSQGNNGGATPAIEFYYTVASTASGNATNPFILKSYTFPGRGSNNAFGSIEVWDFTMNTPDQQISRGQTAGNWLISGSLVVGAGSVLFGNSSNANDFGTTNVGNIRMTGGILSMNATDKPLNVRENVDLRGGQFILSGREGGDLNVGQDFLVTNGVSSPGTFQPNVRTVTFTGTNAAHLIQSTDAAAGYVIPFNYLALNTPGGTVSLNSSIFVINQLSFSGGNLATGSNYVDLDPNARLSTEQANSHLIGLVRITQSVGGGGAGTQNFGNIGFSLTPQNASGAVGSVTVTRTTGTTLTGVSGAGSTQRYFKLE
;
A
#
# COMPACT_ATOMS: atom_id res chain seq x y z
N MET A 1 -35.38 38.25 -12.50
CA MET A 1 -34.17 38.37 -13.36
C MET A 1 -32.86 38.54 -12.60
N LYS A 2 -32.75 39.38 -11.56
CA LYS A 2 -31.47 39.58 -10.84
C LYS A 2 -30.90 38.33 -10.13
N LYS A 3 -31.75 37.42 -9.64
CA LYS A 3 -31.31 36.21 -8.89
C LYS A 3 -30.64 35.14 -9.75
N HIS A 4 -31.02 35.03 -11.04
CA HIS A 4 -30.38 34.08 -11.97
C HIS A 4 -29.06 34.60 -12.53
N PHE A 5 -28.84 35.92 -12.53
CA PHE A 5 -27.58 36.52 -12.94
C PHE A 5 -26.45 36.18 -11.94
N TYR A 6 -26.72 36.26 -10.63
CA TYR A 6 -25.75 35.89 -9.59
C TYR A 6 -25.38 34.40 -9.58
N GLN A 7 -26.32 33.50 -9.87
CA GLN A 7 -26.04 32.06 -9.95
C GLN A 7 -25.19 31.72 -11.18
N PHE A 8 -25.39 32.42 -12.30
CA PHE A 8 -24.58 32.23 -13.51
C PHE A 8 -23.15 32.77 -13.32
N THR A 9 -22.97 33.90 -12.62
CA THR A 9 -21.63 34.45 -12.33
C THR A 9 -20.83 33.57 -11.35
N ILE A 10 -21.47 32.97 -10.34
CA ILE A 10 -20.80 32.05 -9.39
C ILE A 10 -20.39 30.75 -10.10
N LEU A 11 -21.21 30.21 -11.01
CA LEU A 11 -20.87 29.03 -11.80
C LEU A 11 -19.71 29.32 -12.78
N LEU A 12 -19.68 30.51 -13.38
CA LEU A 12 -18.59 30.95 -14.26
C LEU A 12 -17.27 31.13 -13.49
N VAL A 13 -17.29 31.71 -12.29
CA VAL A 13 -16.10 31.88 -11.44
C VAL A 13 -15.58 30.55 -10.90
N LEU A 14 -16.47 29.57 -10.65
CA LEU A 14 -16.06 28.20 -10.30
C LEU A 14 -15.52 27.43 -11.51
N LEU A 15 -16.05 27.66 -12.73
CA LEU A 15 -15.49 27.08 -13.96
C LEU A 15 -14.08 27.60 -14.28
N PHE A 16 -13.78 28.88 -13.97
CA PHE A 16 -12.44 29.46 -14.15
C PHE A 16 -11.45 29.14 -13.02
N ARG A 17 -11.85 28.42 -11.97
CA ARG A 17 -10.92 27.83 -10.98
C ARG A 17 -10.56 26.37 -11.25
N ALA A 18 -11.15 25.76 -12.28
CA ALA A 18 -10.75 24.46 -12.79
C ALA A 18 -9.68 24.59 -13.90
N PHE A 19 -8.72 25.52 -13.73
CA PHE A 19 -7.47 25.38 -14.47
C PHE A 19 -6.84 24.07 -13.96
N SER A 20 -6.94 23.05 -14.81
CA SER A 20 -6.20 21.81 -14.69
C SER A 20 -4.78 22.14 -14.24
N SER A 21 -4.36 21.53 -13.13
CA SER A 21 -3.02 21.57 -12.58
C SER A 21 -2.01 21.12 -13.65
N GLN A 22 -1.63 22.04 -14.55
CA GLN A 22 -0.49 21.92 -15.46
C GLN A 22 0.83 22.25 -14.74
N ALA A 23 0.76 22.61 -13.46
CA ALA A 23 1.87 23.10 -12.65
C ALA A 23 2.96 22.06 -12.33
N GLN A 24 3.11 21.01 -13.13
CA GLN A 24 4.21 20.04 -12.99
C GLN A 24 4.70 19.49 -14.35
N TYR A 25 3.99 19.81 -15.43
CA TYR A 25 4.33 19.40 -16.79
C TYR A 25 4.72 20.67 -17.54
N ALA A 26 6.02 20.91 -17.67
CA ALA A 26 6.57 22.13 -18.24
C ALA A 26 7.92 21.88 -18.92
N THR A 27 8.18 22.65 -19.97
CA THR A 27 9.47 22.79 -20.63
C THR A 27 10.25 23.93 -19.96
N THR A 28 11.50 23.69 -19.59
CA THR A 28 12.38 24.70 -18.96
C THR A 28 13.45 25.19 -19.94
N ASN A 29 14.02 26.36 -19.64
CA ASN A 29 15.12 26.92 -20.43
C ASN A 29 16.42 26.57 -19.72
N GLN A 30 17.15 25.57 -20.22
CA GLN A 30 18.42 25.19 -19.58
C GLN A 30 19.52 26.20 -19.91
N ASP A 31 19.61 27.28 -19.14
CA ASP A 31 20.59 28.35 -19.28
C ASP A 31 21.51 28.49 -18.04
N GLY A 32 21.28 27.66 -17.01
CA GLY A 32 22.02 27.65 -15.77
C GLY A 32 21.47 28.62 -14.72
N ILE A 33 20.43 29.39 -15.02
CA ILE A 33 19.80 30.37 -14.14
C ILE A 33 18.39 29.90 -13.77
N ILE A 34 18.29 29.27 -12.60
CA ILE A 34 16.99 28.77 -12.11
C ILE A 34 16.13 29.95 -11.65
N THR A 35 15.06 30.23 -12.38
CA THR A 35 14.11 31.31 -12.07
C THR A 35 12.90 30.81 -11.29
N ASP A 36 12.19 31.73 -10.63
CA ASP A 36 10.99 31.36 -9.87
C ASP A 36 9.89 30.82 -10.82
N GLY A 37 9.28 29.70 -10.44
CA GLY A 37 8.25 29.04 -11.23
C GLY A 37 8.72 28.28 -12.48
N GLU A 38 10.01 28.30 -12.83
CA GLU A 38 10.54 27.60 -14.00
C GLU A 38 10.25 26.09 -13.98
N TYR A 39 10.53 25.46 -12.84
CA TYR A 39 10.21 24.06 -12.60
C TYR A 39 8.77 23.88 -12.08
N SER A 40 7.88 24.79 -12.45
CA SER A 40 6.49 24.85 -12.00
C SER A 40 6.31 24.86 -10.47
N GLY A 41 7.30 25.40 -9.75
CA GLY A 41 7.34 25.41 -8.29
C GLY A 41 7.71 24.07 -7.64
N ASN A 42 8.09 23.05 -8.43
CA ASN A 42 8.58 21.78 -7.92
C ASN A 42 10.01 21.94 -7.41
N VAL A 43 10.15 22.06 -6.08
CA VAL A 43 11.45 22.20 -5.41
C VAL A 43 11.49 21.36 -4.12
N SER A 44 12.61 20.69 -3.89
CA SER A 44 12.93 20.08 -2.60
C SER A 44 14.23 20.66 -2.04
N LYS A 45 14.12 21.29 -0.87
CA LYS A 45 15.27 21.84 -0.14
C LYS A 45 15.93 20.72 0.67
N VAL A 46 17.24 20.54 0.50
CA VAL A 46 18.03 19.54 1.24
C VAL A 46 18.96 20.22 2.25
N SER A 47 19.48 19.44 3.21
CA SER A 47 20.04 19.97 4.46
C SER A 47 21.33 20.80 4.35
N ASN A 48 22.04 20.81 3.21
CA ASN A 48 23.31 21.55 3.06
C ASN A 48 23.18 22.76 2.11
N ASN A 49 22.07 23.50 2.17
CA ASN A 49 21.75 24.68 1.34
C ASN A 49 21.58 24.40 -0.17
N GLY A 50 21.59 23.14 -0.59
CA GLY A 50 21.22 22.76 -1.94
C GLY A 50 19.71 22.60 -2.13
N SER A 51 19.23 22.72 -3.36
CA SER A 51 17.84 22.43 -3.73
C SER A 51 17.77 21.65 -5.03
N TRP A 52 16.87 20.66 -5.06
CA TRP A 52 16.53 19.90 -6.25
C TRP A 52 15.28 20.47 -6.90
N TYR A 53 15.29 20.53 -8.22
CA TYR A 53 14.16 20.94 -9.04
C TYR A 53 13.92 19.89 -10.13
N MET A 54 12.66 19.63 -10.44
CA MET A 54 12.30 18.62 -11.43
C MET A 54 10.96 18.95 -12.08
N THR A 55 10.91 18.85 -13.39
CA THR A 55 9.69 18.93 -14.20
C THR A 55 9.89 18.14 -15.49
N TRP A 56 8.86 17.93 -16.28
CA TRP A 56 8.98 17.23 -17.55
C TRP A 56 7.97 17.73 -18.58
N ASP A 57 8.24 17.40 -19.83
CA ASP A 57 7.27 17.48 -20.92
C ASP A 57 7.20 16.12 -21.66
N ALA A 58 6.61 16.10 -22.85
CA ALA A 58 6.41 14.87 -23.63
C ALA A 58 7.74 14.25 -24.08
N ALA A 59 8.78 15.06 -24.22
CA ALA A 59 10.03 14.71 -24.84
C ALA A 59 11.18 14.60 -23.84
N ASN A 60 11.17 15.38 -22.75
CA ASN A 60 12.29 15.47 -21.83
C ASN A 60 11.87 15.49 -20.36
N LEU A 61 12.77 14.97 -19.52
CA LEU A 61 12.88 15.25 -18.11
C LEU A 61 13.87 16.40 -17.89
N TYR A 62 13.48 17.38 -17.09
CA TYR A 62 14.32 18.51 -16.70
C TYR A 62 14.64 18.40 -15.22
N VAL A 63 15.92 18.48 -14.87
CA VAL A 63 16.40 18.39 -13.49
C VAL A 63 17.36 19.54 -13.24
N ALA A 64 17.21 20.24 -12.12
CA ALA A 64 18.21 21.19 -11.68
C ALA A 64 18.64 20.97 -10.24
N LYS A 65 19.86 21.40 -9.96
CA LYS A 65 20.48 21.32 -8.64
C LYS A 65 21.19 22.63 -8.33
N THR A 66 20.90 23.19 -7.16
CA THR A 66 21.66 24.30 -6.57
C THR A 66 22.49 23.81 -5.40
N GLY A 67 23.52 24.59 -5.03
CA GLY A 67 24.47 24.21 -3.97
C GLY A 67 25.48 23.15 -4.42
N GLY A 68 26.26 22.65 -3.47
CA GLY A 68 27.39 21.75 -3.76
C GLY A 68 28.53 22.45 -4.52
N GLN A 69 29.51 21.66 -4.97
CA GLN A 69 30.56 22.13 -5.88
C GLN A 69 30.18 21.82 -7.33
N ASN A 70 30.40 22.75 -8.25
CA ASN A 70 30.00 22.62 -9.66
C ASN A 70 30.68 21.46 -10.40
N PHE A 71 31.90 21.12 -10.00
CA PHE A 71 32.67 20.01 -10.58
C PHE A 71 32.38 18.65 -9.92
N GLU A 72 31.64 18.64 -8.80
CA GLU A 72 31.23 17.39 -8.17
C GLU A 72 30.03 16.79 -8.92
N PRO A 73 29.98 15.46 -9.07
CA PRO A 73 28.92 14.81 -9.82
C PRO A 73 27.59 14.79 -9.06
N VAL A 74 26.53 15.13 -9.79
CA VAL A 74 25.16 14.80 -9.43
C VAL A 74 24.81 13.43 -10.00
N ILE A 75 24.33 12.54 -9.15
CA ILE A 75 23.88 11.20 -9.50
C ILE A 75 22.36 11.11 -9.32
N LEU A 76 21.67 10.59 -10.32
CA LEU A 76 20.23 10.34 -10.29
C LEU A 76 19.96 8.92 -10.78
N TYR A 77 19.18 8.15 -10.01
CA TYR A 77 18.66 6.85 -10.44
C TYR A 77 17.17 6.97 -10.72
N LEU A 78 16.74 6.33 -11.80
CA LEU A 78 15.35 6.28 -12.25
C LEU A 78 14.93 4.82 -12.47
N ASP A 79 13.76 4.49 -11.98
CA ASP A 79 12.99 3.28 -12.29
C ASP A 79 11.76 3.75 -13.07
N LEU A 80 11.78 3.49 -14.37
CA LEU A 80 10.88 4.01 -15.39
C LEU A 80 9.71 3.04 -15.64
N ASP A 81 9.76 1.84 -15.07
CA ASP A 81 8.63 0.91 -14.99
C ASP A 81 8.43 0.33 -13.57
N PRO A 82 8.08 1.18 -12.58
CA PRO A 82 7.99 0.79 -11.17
C PRO A 82 7.25 -0.52 -10.92
N ASN A 83 7.97 -1.48 -10.34
CA ASN A 83 7.43 -2.75 -9.92
C ASN A 83 6.92 -2.70 -8.47
N LEU A 84 6.10 -3.68 -8.09
CA LEU A 84 5.63 -3.82 -6.72
C LEU A 84 5.74 -5.28 -6.26
N PRO A 85 6.57 -5.61 -5.25
CA PRO A 85 7.52 -4.75 -4.52
C PRO A 85 8.54 -4.04 -5.42
N VAL A 86 8.99 -2.83 -5.06
CA VAL A 86 9.91 -2.01 -5.89
C VAL A 86 11.30 -2.61 -6.09
N THR A 87 11.67 -3.62 -5.31
CA THR A 87 12.92 -4.38 -5.46
C THR A 87 12.70 -5.79 -6.02
N SER A 88 11.46 -6.13 -6.38
CA SER A 88 11.12 -7.44 -6.94
C SER A 88 11.61 -7.60 -8.39
N GLY A 89 11.43 -8.79 -8.96
CA GLY A 89 11.85 -9.08 -10.33
C GLY A 89 13.31 -9.51 -10.46
N SER A 90 13.77 -9.52 -11.70
CA SER A 90 15.09 -10.00 -12.11
C SER A 90 15.99 -8.85 -12.58
N ASN A 91 17.19 -9.16 -13.06
CA ASN A 91 18.05 -8.17 -13.71
C ASN A 91 17.48 -7.64 -15.03
N GLY A 92 16.44 -8.29 -15.58
CA GLY A 92 15.66 -7.76 -16.70
C GLY A 92 14.71 -6.61 -16.32
N ASN A 93 14.55 -6.33 -15.02
CA ASN A 93 13.69 -5.27 -14.47
C ASN A 93 14.50 -4.11 -13.86
N GLY A 94 15.77 -3.95 -14.27
CA GLY A 94 16.68 -2.98 -13.67
C GLY A 94 17.60 -3.54 -12.58
N ASN A 95 18.46 -2.65 -12.07
CA ASN A 95 19.54 -2.97 -11.15
C ASN A 95 19.23 -2.52 -9.72
N ILE A 96 19.46 -3.41 -8.74
CA ILE A 96 19.40 -3.05 -7.31
C ILE A 96 20.72 -2.46 -6.80
N LEU A 97 21.82 -2.69 -7.51
CA LEU A 97 23.12 -2.09 -7.22
C LEU A 97 23.34 -0.91 -8.18
N GLY A 98 23.70 0.24 -7.61
CA GLY A 98 24.09 1.41 -8.39
C GLY A 98 25.39 1.19 -9.16
N ASN A 99 25.75 2.17 -9.99
CA ASN A 99 27.06 2.19 -10.63
C ASN A 99 28.14 2.48 -9.59
N SER A 100 29.34 1.91 -9.78
CA SER A 100 30.49 2.20 -8.92
C SER A 100 31.09 3.56 -9.29
N ASP A 101 30.58 4.63 -8.67
CA ASP A 101 31.03 6.00 -8.88
C ASP A 101 32.04 6.37 -7.81
N PHE A 102 33.28 6.68 -8.23
CA PHE A 102 34.37 7.04 -7.31
C PHE A 102 34.54 5.99 -6.18
N GLY A 103 34.45 4.70 -6.50
CA GLY A 103 34.58 3.62 -5.50
C GLY A 103 33.40 3.47 -4.54
N VAL A 104 32.27 4.14 -4.80
CA VAL A 104 31.01 3.97 -4.06
C VAL A 104 29.99 3.26 -4.94
N THR A 105 29.52 2.10 -4.49
CA THR A 105 28.47 1.29 -5.14
C THR A 105 27.27 1.17 -4.20
N PRO A 106 26.23 2.01 -4.33
CA PRO A 106 25.10 1.96 -3.43
C PRO A 106 24.20 0.75 -3.68
N THR A 107 23.57 0.24 -2.63
CA THR A 107 22.32 -0.53 -2.75
C THR A 107 21.17 0.46 -2.89
N LEU A 108 20.41 0.34 -3.97
CA LEU A 108 19.30 1.22 -4.32
C LEU A 108 17.99 0.77 -3.64
N PRO A 109 17.05 1.70 -3.39
CA PRO A 109 15.78 1.37 -2.73
C PRO A 109 14.75 0.76 -3.69
N PHE A 110 15.05 0.73 -4.99
CA PHE A 110 14.26 0.16 -6.07
C PHE A 110 15.20 -0.40 -7.15
N ARG A 111 14.68 -1.21 -8.08
CA ARG A 111 15.46 -1.62 -9.25
C ARG A 111 15.49 -0.50 -10.28
N ALA A 112 16.62 0.18 -10.40
CA ALA A 112 16.76 1.30 -11.32
C ALA A 112 17.02 0.82 -12.75
N ASP A 113 16.30 1.38 -13.70
CA ASP A 113 16.54 1.20 -15.13
C ASP A 113 17.66 2.10 -15.64
N THR A 114 17.75 3.30 -15.09
CA THR A 114 18.64 4.32 -15.60
C THR A 114 19.41 5.00 -14.48
N ARG A 115 20.69 5.22 -14.72
CA ARG A 115 21.53 6.15 -13.97
C ARG A 115 21.81 7.35 -14.86
N VAL A 116 21.70 8.53 -14.28
CA VAL A 116 22.16 9.80 -14.85
C VAL A 116 23.32 10.29 -14.00
N TYR A 117 24.34 10.81 -14.68
CA TYR A 117 25.47 11.50 -14.08
C TYR A 117 25.64 12.82 -14.79
N PHE A 118 25.80 13.90 -14.03
CA PHE A 118 26.18 15.18 -14.63
C PHE A 118 27.04 16.03 -13.69
N THR A 119 27.97 16.76 -14.30
CA THR A 119 28.75 17.85 -13.69
C THR A 119 28.41 19.15 -14.42
N ASP A 120 29.16 20.21 -14.18
CA ASP A 120 29.04 21.47 -14.94
C ASP A 120 29.26 21.35 -16.47
N SER A 121 30.00 20.34 -16.92
CA SER A 121 30.51 20.27 -18.30
C SER A 121 30.31 18.92 -18.97
N TYR A 122 29.82 17.93 -18.23
CA TYR A 122 29.62 16.57 -18.73
C TYR A 122 28.31 16.01 -18.24
N ILE A 123 27.64 15.24 -19.09
CA ILE A 123 26.42 14.52 -18.77
C ILE A 123 26.43 13.18 -19.48
N GLU A 124 26.06 12.13 -18.75
CA GLU A 124 25.87 10.80 -19.32
C GLU A 124 24.65 10.11 -18.70
N VAL A 125 24.08 9.22 -19.52
CA VAL A 125 23.08 8.25 -19.11
C VAL A 125 23.66 6.86 -19.27
N ARG A 126 23.44 5.99 -18.28
CA ARG A 126 23.68 4.55 -18.40
C ARG A 126 22.38 3.82 -18.12
N ARG A 127 21.98 2.94 -19.04
CA ARG A 127 20.83 2.05 -18.86
C ARG A 127 21.29 0.72 -18.27
N PHE A 128 20.43 0.03 -17.54
CA PHE A 128 20.69 -1.33 -17.11
C PHE A 128 20.92 -2.24 -18.33
N ASN A 129 21.78 -3.25 -18.18
CA ASN A 129 22.19 -4.13 -19.28
C ASN A 129 21.42 -5.48 -19.32
N GLY A 130 20.42 -5.66 -18.45
CA GLY A 130 19.65 -6.90 -18.32
C GLY A 130 20.37 -8.05 -17.57
N LEU A 131 21.66 -7.89 -17.26
CA LEU A 131 22.52 -8.91 -16.66
C LEU A 131 22.99 -8.56 -15.24
N GLY A 132 22.50 -7.47 -14.66
CA GLY A 132 22.84 -7.03 -13.31
C GLY A 132 23.96 -5.98 -13.27
N GLY A 133 24.20 -5.30 -14.40
CA GLY A 133 25.18 -4.22 -14.51
C GLY A 133 24.65 -3.06 -15.37
N TRP A 134 25.51 -2.06 -15.54
CA TRP A 134 25.20 -0.85 -16.30
C TRP A 134 25.83 -0.94 -17.69
N GLY A 135 25.11 -0.48 -18.71
CA GLY A 135 25.61 -0.38 -20.08
C GLY A 135 26.63 0.74 -20.26
N ASP A 136 27.04 0.91 -21.51
CA ASP A 136 27.95 1.98 -21.94
C ASP A 136 27.31 3.36 -21.75
N PRO A 137 28.13 4.40 -21.50
CA PRO A 137 27.63 5.76 -21.35
C PRO A 137 27.04 6.29 -22.67
N ILE A 138 25.89 6.94 -22.54
CA ILE A 138 25.18 7.61 -23.63
C ILE A 138 25.21 9.10 -23.36
N VAL A 139 25.73 9.88 -24.31
CA VAL A 139 25.90 11.34 -24.21
C VAL A 139 25.09 12.13 -25.24
N THR A 140 24.32 11.43 -26.09
CA THR A 140 23.50 12.02 -27.15
C THR A 140 22.12 12.43 -26.65
N ASP A 141 21.58 13.53 -27.19
CA ASP A 141 20.28 14.10 -26.82
C ASP A 141 20.16 14.45 -25.32
N LEU A 142 21.29 14.82 -24.73
CA LEU A 142 21.41 15.33 -23.38
C LEU A 142 22.04 16.72 -23.44
N SER A 143 21.71 17.59 -22.49
CA SER A 143 22.43 18.85 -22.32
C SER A 143 22.53 19.21 -20.85
N VAL A 144 23.64 19.83 -20.48
CA VAL A 144 23.83 20.44 -19.17
C VAL A 144 24.21 21.90 -19.36
N SER A 145 23.64 22.76 -18.52
CA SER A 145 23.91 24.19 -18.46
C SER A 145 24.17 24.58 -17.00
N ASN A 146 25.04 25.57 -16.78
CA ASN A 146 25.43 25.96 -15.44
C ASN A 146 25.72 27.47 -15.32
N THR A 147 25.37 28.03 -14.17
CA THR A 147 25.82 29.36 -13.73
C THR A 147 26.22 29.28 -12.27
N GLY A 148 27.50 29.52 -11.96
CA GLY A 148 28.04 29.31 -10.62
C GLY A 148 27.90 27.84 -10.20
N THR A 149 27.23 27.59 -9.07
CA THR A 149 26.98 26.22 -8.54
C THR A 149 25.63 25.63 -9.00
N ASN A 150 24.83 26.41 -9.75
CA ASN A 150 23.58 25.93 -10.32
C ASN A 150 23.89 25.08 -11.55
N ARG A 151 23.30 23.88 -11.60
CA ARG A 151 23.41 22.94 -12.72
C ARG A 151 22.01 22.55 -13.17
N GLU A 152 21.76 22.62 -14.47
CA GLU A 152 20.49 22.25 -15.10
C GLU A 152 20.74 21.22 -16.18
N ALA A 153 20.01 20.11 -16.13
CA ALA A 153 20.10 19.01 -17.07
C ALA A 153 18.79 18.87 -17.85
N ARG A 154 18.88 18.69 -19.16
CA ARG A 154 17.79 18.20 -20.01
C ARG A 154 18.11 16.78 -20.44
N LEU A 155 17.18 15.88 -20.16
CA LEU A 155 17.32 14.45 -20.40
C LEU A 155 16.20 13.99 -21.33
N SER A 156 16.54 13.56 -22.55
CA SER A 156 15.55 13.00 -23.48
C SER A 156 14.92 11.72 -22.93
N TRP A 157 13.58 11.63 -22.91
CA TRP A 157 12.88 10.40 -22.55
C TRP A 157 13.25 9.24 -23.47
N ALA A 158 13.52 9.52 -24.76
CA ALA A 158 13.98 8.49 -25.68
C ALA A 158 15.36 7.94 -25.27
N THR A 159 16.27 8.79 -24.77
CA THR A 159 17.57 8.34 -24.25
C THR A 159 17.41 7.52 -22.98
N LEU A 160 16.57 7.98 -22.04
CA LEU A 160 16.34 7.29 -20.75
C LEU A 160 15.67 5.93 -20.95
N THR A 161 14.64 5.84 -21.80
CA THR A 161 13.82 4.64 -21.96
C THR A 161 14.28 3.69 -23.08
N GLY A 162 15.30 4.09 -23.85
CA GLY A 162 15.77 3.32 -25.00
C GLY A 162 14.87 3.40 -26.24
N GLY A 163 14.33 4.58 -26.51
CA GLY A 163 13.51 4.89 -27.69
C GLY A 163 12.01 4.82 -27.44
N LYS A 164 11.56 4.63 -26.19
CA LYS A 164 10.15 4.68 -25.82
C LYS A 164 9.74 6.12 -25.46
N THR A 165 8.43 6.32 -25.28
CA THR A 165 7.86 7.60 -24.80
C THR A 165 8.08 7.78 -23.30
N ILE A 166 7.71 8.95 -22.78
CA ILE A 166 7.62 9.19 -21.33
C ILE A 166 6.92 8.02 -20.60
N PRO A 167 7.47 7.52 -19.49
CA PRO A 167 6.82 6.47 -18.71
C PRO A 167 5.57 7.01 -18.02
N VAL A 168 4.58 6.14 -17.77
CA VAL A 168 3.33 6.55 -17.08
C VAL A 168 3.55 6.96 -15.63
N ALA A 169 4.56 6.38 -14.99
CA ALA A 169 5.00 6.60 -13.62
C ALA A 169 6.49 6.28 -13.53
N PHE A 170 7.20 6.85 -12.55
CA PHE A 170 8.59 6.47 -12.29
C PHE A 170 8.95 6.68 -10.81
N ASN A 171 9.93 5.92 -10.32
CA ASN A 171 10.58 6.19 -9.04
C ASN A 171 11.92 6.87 -9.29
N TRP A 172 12.34 7.73 -8.37
CA TRP A 172 13.64 8.38 -8.48
C TRP A 172 14.30 8.67 -7.14
N LEU A 173 15.63 8.76 -7.21
CA LEU A 173 16.52 9.09 -6.11
C LEU A 173 17.67 9.92 -6.67
N GLY A 174 18.01 11.03 -6.02
CA GLY A 174 19.16 11.86 -6.37
C GLY A 174 20.11 12.06 -5.19
N TYR A 175 21.40 12.27 -5.47
CA TYR A 175 22.41 12.73 -4.50
C TYR A 175 23.64 13.29 -5.22
N GLU A 176 24.48 14.03 -4.51
CA GLU A 176 25.82 14.42 -4.96
C GLU A 176 26.88 13.53 -4.32
N VAL A 177 28.02 13.35 -4.99
CA VAL A 177 29.18 12.61 -4.48
C VAL A 177 30.39 13.54 -4.52
N ASN A 178 31.20 13.53 -3.47
CA ASN A 178 32.48 14.24 -3.56
C ASN A 178 33.43 13.54 -4.56
N ASN A 179 34.27 14.31 -5.24
CA ASN A 179 35.20 13.78 -6.25
C ASN A 179 36.54 13.30 -5.67
N SER A 180 36.63 13.13 -4.35
CA SER A 180 37.80 12.51 -3.71
C SER A 180 37.94 11.05 -4.19
N SER A 181 39.11 10.43 -4.01
CA SER A 181 39.31 9.00 -4.25
C SER A 181 39.51 8.25 -2.93
N GLY A 182 38.91 7.06 -2.80
CA GLY A 182 39.13 6.15 -1.66
C GLY A 182 38.10 6.27 -0.53
N ALA A 183 38.50 5.88 0.69
CA ALA A 183 37.62 5.76 1.87
C ALA A 183 37.05 7.10 2.39
N SER A 184 37.54 8.23 1.87
CA SER A 184 37.07 9.58 2.17
C SER A 184 35.86 9.99 1.35
N ASN A 185 35.32 9.08 0.52
CA ASN A 185 34.21 9.40 -0.36
C ASN A 185 32.90 9.39 0.38
N PHE A 186 32.16 10.47 0.22
CA PHE A 186 30.88 10.67 0.85
C PHE A 186 29.87 11.22 -0.14
N ARG A 187 28.61 10.95 0.18
CA ARG A 187 27.45 11.44 -0.54
C ARG A 187 26.76 12.49 0.30
N TYR A 188 26.15 13.46 -0.36
CA TYR A 188 25.42 14.52 0.30
C TYR A 188 24.26 15.00 -0.57
N ASP A 189 23.43 15.89 -0.03
CA ASP A 189 22.27 16.46 -0.73
C ASP A 189 21.32 15.41 -1.31
N GLN A 190 21.09 14.33 -0.56
CA GLN A 190 20.17 13.28 -1.00
C GLN A 190 18.74 13.80 -1.11
N ALA A 191 18.07 13.42 -2.19
CA ALA A 191 16.66 13.67 -2.43
C ALA A 191 15.96 12.33 -2.72
N PRO A 192 15.08 11.85 -1.82
CA PRO A 192 14.69 12.48 -0.55
C PRO A 192 15.81 12.49 0.51
N LEU A 193 15.74 13.45 1.43
CA LEU A 193 16.55 13.41 2.65
C LEU A 193 16.20 12.13 3.43
N ASN A 194 17.21 11.35 3.81
CA ASN A 194 17.03 10.21 4.69
C ASN A 194 17.16 10.66 6.16
N PRO A 195 16.04 10.74 6.91
CA PRO A 195 16.06 11.17 8.32
C PRO A 195 16.74 10.14 9.25
N LEU A 196 16.83 8.88 8.83
CA LEU A 196 17.45 7.79 9.59
C LEU A 196 18.98 7.75 9.42
N SER A 197 19.54 8.59 8.55
CA SER A 197 20.89 8.42 8.06
C SER A 197 21.80 9.64 8.18
N GLN A 198 21.64 10.46 9.23
CA GLN A 198 22.56 11.58 9.49
C GLN A 198 24.06 11.16 9.59
N GLY A 199 24.38 9.84 9.61
CA GLY A 199 25.73 9.29 9.48
C GLY A 199 26.02 8.36 8.28
N ASN A 200 25.08 8.10 7.36
CA ASN A 200 25.26 7.16 6.22
C ASN A 200 25.79 7.87 4.95
N ASN A 201 26.52 8.97 5.16
CA ASN A 201 27.14 9.72 4.09
C ASN A 201 28.42 9.04 3.59
N GLY A 202 29.09 8.21 4.39
CA GLY A 202 30.35 7.54 4.02
C GLY A 202 30.24 6.03 3.77
N GLY A 203 31.31 5.46 3.22
CA GLY A 203 31.47 4.01 2.97
C GLY A 203 31.31 3.62 1.50
N ALA A 204 32.00 2.55 1.09
CA ALA A 204 32.06 2.10 -0.31
C ALA A 204 30.76 1.45 -0.80
N THR A 205 29.93 0.93 0.11
CA THR A 205 28.66 0.27 -0.22
C THR A 205 27.57 0.74 0.72
N PRO A 206 27.02 1.94 0.54
CA PRO A 206 25.91 2.42 1.35
C PRO A 206 24.59 1.84 0.87
N ALA A 207 23.59 1.71 1.75
CA ALA A 207 22.24 1.34 1.31
C ALA A 207 21.29 2.52 1.52
N ILE A 208 20.52 2.78 0.47
CA ILE A 208 19.61 3.90 0.40
C ILE A 208 18.21 3.34 0.59
N GLU A 209 17.43 4.03 1.40
CA GLU A 209 16.13 3.53 1.87
C GLU A 209 14.98 4.36 1.35
N PHE A 210 15.21 5.64 1.05
CA PHE A 210 14.19 6.58 0.63
C PHE A 210 14.33 6.95 -0.84
N TYR A 211 13.19 7.13 -1.48
CA TYR A 211 13.05 7.56 -2.86
C TYR A 211 11.75 8.35 -3.02
N TYR A 212 11.58 9.03 -4.14
CA TYR A 212 10.33 9.66 -4.52
C TYR A 212 9.60 8.83 -5.58
N THR A 213 8.28 8.82 -5.53
CA THR A 213 7.40 8.21 -6.53
C THR A 213 6.66 9.28 -7.31
N VAL A 214 6.76 9.26 -8.63
CA VAL A 214 5.87 9.99 -9.53
C VAL A 214 4.82 8.98 -10.02
N ALA A 215 3.64 9.02 -9.39
CA ALA A 215 2.57 8.05 -9.66
C ALA A 215 1.86 8.28 -11.02
N SER A 216 2.01 9.47 -11.59
CA SER A 216 1.47 9.83 -12.90
C SER A 216 2.32 10.93 -13.52
N THR A 217 2.71 10.74 -14.78
CA THR A 217 3.36 11.77 -15.61
C THR A 217 2.37 12.51 -16.53
N ALA A 218 1.09 12.09 -16.53
CA ALA A 218 0.08 12.59 -17.45
C ALA A 218 -0.18 14.10 -17.25
N SER A 219 -0.21 14.85 -18.36
CA SER A 219 -0.54 16.28 -18.33
C SER A 219 -1.91 16.52 -17.67
N GLY A 220 -1.98 17.46 -16.73
CA GLY A 220 -3.18 17.80 -15.96
C GLY A 220 -3.46 16.90 -14.75
N ASN A 221 -2.79 15.76 -14.63
CA ASN A 221 -2.86 14.85 -13.47
C ASN A 221 -1.45 14.36 -13.07
N ALA A 222 -0.44 15.20 -13.28
CA ALA A 222 0.93 14.88 -12.93
C ALA A 222 1.07 14.83 -11.39
N THR A 223 1.98 13.98 -10.92
CA THR A 223 2.35 13.88 -9.49
C THR A 223 3.59 14.71 -9.20
N ASN A 224 3.55 15.60 -8.20
CA ASN A 224 4.72 16.45 -7.91
C ASN A 224 5.91 15.54 -7.57
N PRO A 225 7.09 15.71 -8.22
CA PRO A 225 8.21 14.79 -8.07
C PRO A 225 8.81 14.72 -6.66
N PHE A 226 8.42 15.64 -5.76
CA PHE A 226 8.97 15.73 -4.40
C PHE A 226 7.92 15.48 -3.30
N ILE A 227 6.69 15.08 -3.63
CA ILE A 227 5.62 14.93 -2.62
C ILE A 227 5.46 13.51 -2.09
N LEU A 228 5.60 12.49 -2.95
CA LEU A 228 5.39 11.09 -2.56
C LEU A 228 6.72 10.45 -2.17
N LYS A 229 7.18 10.70 -0.94
CA LYS A 229 8.38 10.08 -0.37
C LYS A 229 8.08 8.65 0.08
N SER A 230 8.77 7.67 -0.46
CA SER A 230 8.59 6.24 -0.17
C SER A 230 9.80 5.64 0.55
N TYR A 231 9.62 4.47 1.16
CA TYR A 231 10.64 3.75 1.92
C TYR A 231 10.75 2.28 1.48
N THR A 232 11.98 1.80 1.36
CA THR A 232 12.32 0.38 1.20
C THR A 232 13.33 -0.02 2.26
N PHE A 233 13.07 -1.15 2.91
CA PHE A 233 14.06 -1.73 3.82
C PHE A 233 15.29 -2.25 3.06
N PRO A 234 16.51 -1.79 3.39
CA PRO A 234 17.70 -2.09 2.62
C PRO A 234 18.36 -3.44 2.94
N GLY A 235 17.88 -4.16 3.97
CA GLY A 235 18.38 -5.50 4.29
C GLY A 235 19.72 -5.57 5.04
N ARG A 236 20.13 -4.53 5.78
CA ARG A 236 21.41 -4.49 6.54
C ARG A 236 21.39 -5.24 7.88
N GLY A 237 20.44 -6.12 8.09
CA GLY A 237 20.15 -6.73 9.38
C GLY A 237 18.86 -6.19 9.97
N SER A 238 18.20 -7.01 10.78
CA SER A 238 16.87 -6.76 11.31
C SER A 238 16.81 -5.51 12.19
N ASN A 239 15.76 -4.71 12.04
CA ASN A 239 15.52 -3.54 12.89
C ASN A 239 14.35 -3.82 13.85
N ASN A 240 14.69 -4.09 15.11
CA ASN A 240 13.71 -4.43 16.15
C ASN A 240 13.23 -3.24 16.99
N ALA A 241 13.56 -2.01 16.59
CA ALA A 241 13.22 -0.79 17.33
C ALA A 241 12.83 0.33 16.35
N PHE A 242 12.16 -0.03 15.25
CA PHE A 242 11.80 0.89 14.18
C PHE A 242 10.77 1.90 14.68
N GLY A 243 11.13 3.18 14.67
CA GLY A 243 10.29 4.26 15.18
C GLY A 243 9.08 4.58 14.29
N SER A 244 8.51 5.77 14.50
CA SER A 244 7.45 6.31 13.65
C SER A 244 7.94 6.51 12.21
N ILE A 245 7.05 6.33 11.24
CA ILE A 245 7.33 6.62 9.83
C ILE A 245 6.11 7.26 9.15
N GLU A 246 6.39 8.22 8.29
CA GLU A 246 5.41 8.86 7.39
C GLU A 246 5.96 8.85 5.97
N VAL A 247 5.32 8.04 5.11
CA VAL A 247 5.72 7.80 3.72
C VAL A 247 4.51 7.57 2.82
N TRP A 248 4.72 7.66 1.51
CA TRP A 248 3.77 7.22 0.51
C TRP A 248 3.72 5.69 0.50
N ASP A 249 4.77 5.02 0.02
CA ASP A 249 4.85 3.56 0.06
C ASP A 249 5.89 3.08 1.08
N PHE A 250 5.63 1.90 1.65
CA PHE A 250 6.56 1.17 2.51
C PHE A 250 6.77 -0.23 1.95
N THR A 251 8.00 -0.60 1.64
CA THR A 251 8.33 -1.92 1.09
C THR A 251 9.29 -2.69 1.99
N MET A 252 8.88 -3.91 2.35
CA MET A 252 9.73 -4.94 2.93
C MET A 252 9.85 -6.10 1.95
N ASN A 253 11.04 -6.30 1.39
CA ASN A 253 11.31 -7.37 0.42
C ASN A 253 12.74 -7.92 0.58
N THR A 254 13.14 -8.11 1.83
CA THR A 254 14.44 -8.72 2.18
C THR A 254 14.20 -10.03 2.91
N PRO A 255 14.52 -11.18 2.31
CA PRO A 255 14.43 -12.48 2.98
C PRO A 255 15.19 -12.51 4.31
N ASP A 256 14.68 -13.28 5.27
CA ASP A 256 15.32 -13.56 6.56
C ASP A 256 15.58 -12.34 7.47
N GLN A 257 15.02 -11.17 7.12
CA GLN A 257 15.09 -9.97 7.93
C GLN A 257 13.72 -9.58 8.47
N GLN A 258 13.73 -8.80 9.56
CA GLN A 258 12.52 -8.22 10.13
C GLN A 258 12.66 -6.72 10.37
N ILE A 259 11.53 -6.03 10.24
CA ILE A 259 11.28 -4.74 10.86
C ILE A 259 10.24 -4.96 11.96
N SER A 260 10.55 -4.50 13.16
CA SER A 260 9.62 -4.44 14.29
C SER A 260 9.67 -3.08 14.94
N ARG A 261 8.52 -2.57 15.38
CA ARG A 261 8.50 -1.42 16.31
C ARG A 261 9.17 -1.74 17.65
N GLY A 262 9.22 -3.01 18.05
CA GLY A 262 9.73 -3.42 19.35
C GLY A 262 9.02 -2.70 20.49
N GLN A 263 9.79 -1.97 21.30
CA GLN A 263 9.31 -1.10 22.38
C GLN A 263 9.27 0.38 21.97
N THR A 264 9.64 0.71 20.73
CA THR A 264 9.66 2.10 20.26
C THR A 264 8.23 2.51 19.89
N ALA A 265 7.68 3.47 20.63
CA ALA A 265 6.41 4.09 20.29
C ALA A 265 6.51 4.85 18.96
N GLY A 266 5.39 4.96 18.25
CA GLY A 266 5.35 5.73 17.00
C GLY A 266 4.29 5.22 16.02
N ASN A 267 3.53 6.15 15.46
CA ASN A 267 2.56 5.83 14.42
C ASN A 267 3.28 5.50 13.11
N TRP A 268 2.74 4.55 12.35
CA TRP A 268 3.10 4.38 10.95
C TRP A 268 1.97 4.92 10.08
N LEU A 269 2.26 5.96 9.33
CA LEU A 269 1.37 6.59 8.38
C LEU A 269 1.91 6.32 6.97
N ILE A 270 1.23 5.43 6.26
CA ILE A 270 1.60 5.02 4.90
C ILE A 270 0.44 5.45 4.00
N SER A 271 0.66 6.46 3.17
CA SER A 271 -0.41 7.08 2.37
C SER A 271 -0.86 6.18 1.22
N GLY A 272 0.09 5.50 0.58
CA GLY A 272 -0.10 4.48 -0.44
C GLY A 272 -0.13 3.08 0.18
N SER A 273 0.86 2.24 -0.14
CA SER A 273 0.82 0.79 0.12
C SER A 273 1.89 0.36 1.12
N LEU A 274 1.48 -0.47 2.09
CA LEU A 274 2.38 -1.34 2.83
C LEU A 274 2.55 -2.63 2.04
N VAL A 275 3.76 -2.84 1.50
CA VAL A 275 4.08 -3.99 0.66
C VAL A 275 5.05 -4.92 1.36
N VAL A 276 4.68 -6.19 1.45
CA VAL A 276 5.53 -7.25 2.01
C VAL A 276 5.70 -8.34 0.96
N GLY A 277 6.91 -8.44 0.41
CA GLY A 277 7.29 -9.48 -0.56
C GLY A 277 8.16 -10.58 0.05
N ALA A 278 9.02 -10.24 1.01
CA ALA A 278 9.88 -11.16 1.73
C ALA A 278 10.31 -10.57 3.07
N GLY A 279 10.72 -11.43 4.01
CA GLY A 279 11.02 -11.03 5.38
C GLY A 279 9.76 -10.81 6.22
N SER A 280 9.90 -10.10 7.34
CA SER A 280 8.82 -9.88 8.31
C SER A 280 8.62 -8.41 8.68
N VAL A 281 7.37 -7.97 8.79
CA VAL A 281 6.97 -6.69 9.36
C VAL A 281 6.11 -6.96 10.59
N LEU A 282 6.56 -6.50 11.76
CA LEU A 282 5.94 -6.74 13.05
C LEU A 282 5.56 -5.41 13.71
N PHE A 283 4.30 -5.25 14.12
CA PHE A 283 3.85 -3.98 14.74
C PHE A 283 4.18 -3.83 16.23
N GLY A 284 4.92 -4.80 16.80
CA GLY A 284 5.51 -4.70 18.12
C GLY A 284 5.38 -5.96 18.97
N ASN A 285 6.37 -6.19 19.82
CA ASN A 285 6.41 -7.28 20.79
C ASN A 285 6.88 -6.70 22.12
N SER A 286 5.93 -6.27 22.95
CA SER A 286 6.18 -5.74 24.28
C SER A 286 5.17 -6.33 25.26
N SER A 287 5.56 -6.44 26.53
CA SER A 287 4.63 -6.75 27.61
C SER A 287 3.62 -5.60 27.83
N ASN A 288 3.99 -4.35 27.51
CA ASN A 288 3.20 -3.14 27.74
C ASN A 288 2.46 -2.68 26.49
N ALA A 289 1.17 -3.00 26.41
CA ALA A 289 0.33 -2.71 25.24
C ALA A 289 0.23 -1.20 24.89
N ASN A 290 0.51 -0.30 25.85
CA ASN A 290 0.42 1.14 25.66
C ASN A 290 1.55 1.75 24.84
N ASP A 291 2.64 1.01 24.59
CA ASP A 291 3.82 1.56 23.91
C ASP A 291 3.73 1.50 22.38
N PHE A 292 2.67 0.91 21.83
CA PHE A 292 2.52 0.81 20.37
C PHE A 292 1.79 2.02 19.78
N GLY A 293 2.25 2.47 18.61
CA GLY A 293 1.50 3.43 17.78
C GLY A 293 0.44 2.78 16.91
N THR A 294 -0.45 3.60 16.35
CA THR A 294 -1.45 3.17 15.36
C THR A 294 -0.80 2.97 13.99
N THR A 295 -1.37 2.08 13.17
CA THR A 295 -0.95 1.90 11.77
C THR A 295 -2.09 2.32 10.86
N ASN A 296 -1.82 3.27 9.95
CA ASN A 296 -2.76 3.71 8.93
C ASN A 296 -2.10 3.53 7.57
N VAL A 297 -2.68 2.69 6.72
CA VAL A 297 -2.17 2.38 5.37
C VAL A 297 -3.25 2.67 4.33
N GLY A 298 -2.86 3.00 3.11
CA GLY A 298 -3.80 3.00 1.99
C GLY A 298 -4.16 1.56 1.66
N ASN A 299 -3.16 0.77 1.22
CA ASN A 299 -3.31 -0.64 0.91
C ASN A 299 -2.39 -1.52 1.76
N ILE A 300 -2.78 -2.77 1.96
CA ILE A 300 -1.87 -3.87 2.30
C ILE A 300 -1.72 -4.74 1.06
N ARG A 301 -0.49 -4.96 0.61
CA ARG A 301 -0.19 -5.85 -0.52
C ARG A 301 0.88 -6.85 -0.13
N MET A 302 0.49 -8.11 -0.06
CA MET A 302 1.40 -9.20 0.28
C MET A 302 1.64 -10.06 -0.94
N THR A 303 2.90 -10.21 -1.31
CA THR A 303 3.34 -11.16 -2.36
C THR A 303 4.17 -12.30 -1.78
N GLY A 304 4.53 -12.19 -0.48
CA GLY A 304 5.27 -13.18 0.30
C GLY A 304 5.50 -12.65 1.71
N GLY A 305 6.48 -13.22 2.42
CA GLY A 305 6.88 -12.78 3.77
C GLY A 305 5.77 -12.88 4.82
N ILE A 306 5.94 -12.13 5.91
CA ILE A 306 5.03 -12.09 7.07
C ILE A 306 4.69 -10.64 7.40
N LEU A 307 3.41 -10.34 7.52
CA LEU A 307 2.91 -9.13 8.17
C LEU A 307 2.19 -9.56 9.45
N SER A 308 2.68 -9.14 10.61
CA SER A 308 2.09 -9.53 11.88
C SER A 308 1.82 -8.30 12.75
N MET A 309 0.59 -8.21 13.25
CA MET A 309 0.26 -7.29 14.34
C MET A 309 0.87 -7.73 15.67
N ASN A 310 1.38 -8.98 15.75
CA ASN A 310 2.10 -9.55 16.89
C ASN A 310 1.34 -9.35 18.21
N ALA A 311 1.84 -8.52 19.13
CA ALA A 311 1.24 -8.29 20.44
C ALA A 311 0.59 -6.89 20.55
N THR A 312 0.48 -6.12 19.46
CA THR A 312 -0.13 -4.79 19.51
C THR A 312 -1.61 -4.86 19.82
N ASP A 313 -2.13 -3.93 20.62
CA ASP A 313 -3.55 -3.71 20.89
C ASP A 313 -4.11 -2.49 20.12
N LYS A 314 -3.31 -1.95 19.19
CA LYS A 314 -3.66 -0.77 18.40
C LYS A 314 -4.25 -1.17 17.05
N PRO A 315 -5.18 -0.38 16.52
CA PRO A 315 -5.83 -0.69 15.27
C PRO A 315 -4.85 -0.63 14.09
N LEU A 316 -5.11 -1.49 13.11
CA LEU A 316 -4.59 -1.38 11.76
C LEU A 316 -5.72 -0.90 10.85
N ASN A 317 -5.60 0.34 10.36
CA ASN A 317 -6.58 0.94 9.47
C ASN A 317 -6.08 0.87 8.03
N VAL A 318 -6.80 0.15 7.18
CA VAL A 318 -6.57 0.04 5.74
C VAL A 318 -7.65 0.84 5.04
N ARG A 319 -7.28 1.97 4.43
CA ARG A 319 -8.26 2.87 3.76
C ARG A 319 -8.81 2.28 2.47
N GLU A 320 -8.02 1.45 1.80
CA GLU A 320 -8.35 0.80 0.54
C GLU A 320 -8.33 -0.72 0.75
N ASN A 321 -7.53 -1.45 -0.03
CA ASN A 321 -7.62 -2.90 -0.15
C ASN A 321 -6.62 -3.64 0.74
N VAL A 322 -7.02 -4.83 1.19
CA VAL A 322 -6.11 -5.89 1.64
C VAL A 322 -6.01 -6.90 0.51
N ASP A 323 -4.82 -7.05 -0.08
CA ASP A 323 -4.55 -7.98 -1.19
C ASP A 323 -3.42 -8.94 -0.80
N LEU A 324 -3.79 -10.18 -0.51
CA LEU A 324 -2.89 -11.26 -0.10
C LEU A 324 -2.66 -12.22 -1.27
N ARG A 325 -1.61 -11.97 -2.05
CA ARG A 325 -1.17 -12.82 -3.17
C ARG A 325 -0.18 -13.90 -2.74
N GLY A 326 0.39 -13.76 -1.56
CA GLY A 326 1.35 -14.69 -0.97
C GLY A 326 1.70 -14.29 0.46
N GLY A 327 2.41 -15.17 1.18
CA GLY A 327 2.86 -14.90 2.56
C GLY A 327 1.78 -15.08 3.63
N GLN A 328 2.02 -14.50 4.81
CA GLN A 328 1.13 -14.63 5.98
C GLN A 328 0.74 -13.28 6.56
N PHE A 329 -0.55 -12.99 6.61
CA PHE A 329 -1.09 -11.85 7.35
C PHE A 329 -1.71 -12.31 8.67
N ILE A 330 -1.10 -11.90 9.79
CA ILE A 330 -1.44 -12.40 11.12
C ILE A 330 -1.89 -11.23 12.00
N LEU A 331 -3.15 -11.24 12.42
CA LEU A 331 -3.66 -10.26 13.39
C LEU A 331 -3.18 -10.60 14.81
N SER A 332 -3.32 -9.68 15.75
CA SER A 332 -2.70 -9.83 17.08
C SER A 332 -3.50 -10.78 17.98
N GLY A 333 -2.80 -11.55 18.83
CA GLY A 333 -3.42 -12.48 19.78
C GLY A 333 -3.98 -11.83 21.05
N ARG A 334 -3.76 -10.52 21.27
CA ARG A 334 -4.39 -9.78 22.38
C ARG A 334 -5.78 -9.25 21.99
N GLU A 335 -6.58 -8.76 22.92
CA GLU A 335 -7.85 -8.09 22.59
C GLU A 335 -7.63 -6.60 22.22
N GLY A 336 -8.63 -5.95 21.62
CA GLY A 336 -8.58 -4.54 21.16
C GLY A 336 -8.21 -4.39 19.68
N GLY A 337 -7.60 -3.27 19.27
CA GLY A 337 -6.72 -3.17 18.08
C GLY A 337 -7.13 -3.92 16.81
N ASP A 338 -8.36 -3.70 16.37
CA ASP A 338 -8.96 -4.41 15.25
C ASP A 338 -8.35 -4.04 13.88
N LEU A 339 -8.66 -4.85 12.87
CA LEU A 339 -8.40 -4.53 11.47
C LEU A 339 -9.62 -3.82 10.89
N ASN A 340 -9.43 -2.58 10.43
CA ASN A 340 -10.45 -1.85 9.68
C ASN A 340 -10.11 -1.86 8.19
N VAL A 341 -11.07 -2.22 7.35
CA VAL A 341 -10.92 -2.32 5.89
C VAL A 341 -11.89 -1.37 5.20
N GLY A 342 -11.36 -0.46 4.39
CA GLY A 342 -12.13 0.56 3.69
C GLY A 342 -12.58 0.16 2.29
N GLN A 343 -12.00 -0.89 1.69
CA GLN A 343 -12.45 -1.46 0.42
C GLN A 343 -12.41 -3.00 0.47
N ASP A 344 -11.71 -3.66 -0.43
CA ASP A 344 -11.81 -5.11 -0.63
C ASP A 344 -10.85 -5.91 0.25
N PHE A 345 -11.21 -7.16 0.50
CA PHE A 345 -10.35 -8.16 1.13
C PHE A 345 -10.17 -9.35 0.20
N LEU A 346 -9.00 -9.40 -0.42
CA LEU A 346 -8.66 -10.33 -1.48
C LEU A 346 -7.56 -11.28 -1.01
N VAL A 347 -7.80 -12.58 -1.15
CA VAL A 347 -6.79 -13.63 -0.97
C VAL A 347 -6.63 -14.35 -2.29
N THR A 348 -5.65 -13.94 -3.08
CA THR A 348 -5.48 -14.42 -4.45
C THR A 348 -4.29 -15.37 -4.58
N ASN A 349 -4.38 -16.32 -5.51
CA ASN A 349 -3.24 -17.12 -5.90
C ASN A 349 -2.19 -16.25 -6.61
N GLY A 350 -1.06 -16.02 -5.94
CA GLY A 350 0.14 -15.45 -6.54
C GLY A 350 1.06 -16.51 -7.14
N VAL A 351 2.29 -16.09 -7.43
CA VAL A 351 3.23 -16.76 -8.34
C VAL A 351 3.84 -18.08 -7.81
N SER A 352 3.53 -18.50 -6.56
CA SER A 352 4.09 -19.73 -5.97
C SER A 352 3.28 -20.38 -4.83
N SER A 353 2.48 -19.61 -4.07
CA SER A 353 1.58 -20.11 -3.02
C SER A 353 0.53 -19.05 -2.67
N PRO A 354 -0.72 -19.42 -2.32
CA PRO A 354 -1.72 -18.46 -1.85
C PRO A 354 -1.23 -17.69 -0.62
N GLY A 355 -1.68 -16.45 -0.48
CA GLY A 355 -1.58 -15.74 0.79
C GLY A 355 -2.44 -16.43 1.85
N THR A 356 -2.01 -16.39 3.11
CA THR A 356 -2.80 -16.91 4.25
C THR A 356 -3.17 -15.78 5.19
N PHE A 357 -4.34 -15.91 5.80
CA PHE A 357 -4.86 -14.94 6.77
C PHE A 357 -5.15 -15.65 8.10
N GLN A 358 -4.59 -15.11 9.18
CA GLN A 358 -4.79 -15.61 10.54
C GLN A 358 -5.45 -14.49 11.39
N PRO A 359 -6.77 -14.54 11.61
CA PRO A 359 -7.50 -13.47 12.29
C PRO A 359 -7.21 -13.38 13.80
N ASN A 360 -6.69 -14.45 14.43
CA ASN A 360 -6.51 -14.54 15.88
C ASN A 360 -7.74 -14.00 16.63
N VAL A 361 -7.61 -13.28 17.74
CA VAL A 361 -8.79 -12.85 18.52
C VAL A 361 -9.39 -11.52 18.07
N ARG A 362 -9.00 -10.99 16.90
CA ARG A 362 -9.38 -9.64 16.45
C ARG A 362 -10.62 -9.62 15.59
N THR A 363 -11.27 -8.46 15.57
CA THR A 363 -12.34 -8.15 14.62
C THR A 363 -11.76 -7.63 13.32
N VAL A 364 -12.33 -8.09 12.22
CA VAL A 364 -12.21 -7.43 10.91
C VAL A 364 -13.48 -6.65 10.68
N THR A 365 -13.36 -5.33 10.55
CA THR A 365 -14.49 -4.44 10.31
C THR A 365 -14.41 -3.84 8.91
N PHE A 366 -15.42 -4.08 8.09
CA PHE A 366 -15.59 -3.35 6.83
C PHE A 366 -16.27 -2.01 7.12
N THR A 367 -15.73 -0.93 6.56
CA THR A 367 -16.15 0.45 6.87
C THR A 367 -16.41 1.25 5.60
N GLY A 368 -17.40 2.15 5.64
CA GLY A 368 -17.67 3.10 4.57
C GLY A 368 -19.15 3.25 4.26
N THR A 369 -19.63 4.50 4.14
CA THR A 369 -21.04 4.78 3.81
C THR A 369 -21.29 4.57 2.33
N ASN A 370 -22.35 3.83 1.99
CA ASN A 370 -22.69 3.43 0.61
C ASN A 370 -21.54 2.72 -0.13
N ALA A 371 -20.61 2.13 0.63
CA ALA A 371 -19.47 1.44 0.05
C ALA A 371 -19.87 0.04 -0.44
N ALA A 372 -19.37 -0.34 -1.60
CA ALA A 372 -19.43 -1.69 -2.11
C ALA A 372 -18.06 -2.33 -1.87
N HIS A 373 -18.02 -3.42 -1.14
CA HIS A 373 -16.81 -4.18 -0.86
C HIS A 373 -16.92 -5.59 -1.43
N LEU A 374 -15.76 -6.19 -1.68
CA LEU A 374 -15.63 -7.57 -2.11
C LEU A 374 -14.77 -8.36 -1.12
N ILE A 375 -15.25 -9.55 -0.72
CA ILE A 375 -14.43 -10.58 -0.11
C ILE A 375 -14.27 -11.70 -1.12
N GLN A 376 -13.02 -12.03 -1.45
CA GLN A 376 -12.72 -13.04 -2.45
C GLN A 376 -11.48 -13.84 -2.10
N SER A 377 -11.60 -15.16 -2.21
CA SER A 377 -10.48 -16.06 -2.42
C SER A 377 -10.50 -16.65 -3.82
N THR A 378 -9.44 -16.46 -4.61
CA THR A 378 -9.30 -17.18 -5.90
C THR A 378 -8.73 -18.59 -5.73
N ASP A 379 -8.30 -18.94 -4.51
CA ASP A 379 -7.89 -20.30 -4.16
C ASP A 379 -9.05 -21.17 -3.66
N ALA A 380 -10.29 -20.72 -3.88
CA ALA A 380 -11.49 -21.51 -3.61
C ALA A 380 -11.47 -22.86 -4.35
N ALA A 381 -10.78 -22.96 -5.49
CA ALA A 381 -10.58 -24.22 -6.20
C ALA A 381 -9.73 -25.23 -5.41
N ALA A 382 -8.82 -24.78 -4.54
CA ALA A 382 -8.08 -25.60 -3.59
C ALA A 382 -8.80 -25.73 -2.23
N GLY A 383 -10.02 -25.19 -2.11
CA GLY A 383 -10.83 -25.28 -0.90
C GLY A 383 -10.45 -24.29 0.21
N TYR A 384 -9.61 -23.29 -0.07
CA TYR A 384 -9.30 -22.27 0.93
C TYR A 384 -10.52 -21.38 1.18
N VAL A 385 -10.94 -21.31 2.45
CA VAL A 385 -12.03 -20.48 2.94
C VAL A 385 -11.43 -19.44 3.88
N ILE A 386 -11.69 -18.15 3.63
CA ILE A 386 -11.10 -17.07 4.44
C ILE A 386 -11.68 -17.15 5.85
N PRO A 387 -10.85 -17.34 6.90
CA PRO A 387 -11.33 -17.42 8.26
C PRO A 387 -11.41 -16.01 8.88
N PHE A 388 -12.47 -15.77 9.65
CA PHE A 388 -12.61 -14.62 10.53
C PHE A 388 -12.94 -15.11 11.94
N ASN A 389 -12.30 -14.57 12.97
CA ASN A 389 -12.78 -14.83 14.33
C ASN A 389 -14.01 -13.96 14.60
N TYR A 390 -13.87 -12.66 14.40
CA TYR A 390 -14.97 -11.72 14.46
C TYR A 390 -15.01 -10.95 13.13
N LEU A 391 -16.19 -10.90 12.51
CA LEU A 391 -16.45 -10.12 11.31
C LEU A 391 -17.55 -9.11 11.61
N ALA A 392 -17.26 -7.84 11.39
CA ALA A 392 -18.21 -6.74 11.58
C ALA A 392 -18.42 -5.97 10.27
N LEU A 393 -19.69 -5.64 10.00
CA LEU A 393 -20.05 -4.77 8.90
C LEU A 393 -20.52 -3.43 9.48
N ASN A 394 -19.76 -2.38 9.15
CA ASN A 394 -20.08 -1.00 9.47
C ASN A 394 -20.10 -0.16 8.19
N THR A 395 -20.98 -0.54 7.28
CA THR A 395 -21.10 0.04 5.94
C THR A 395 -22.51 0.59 5.69
N PRO A 396 -22.97 1.64 6.39
CA PRO A 396 -24.35 2.12 6.27
C PRO A 396 -24.75 2.40 4.82
N GLY A 397 -25.82 1.76 4.34
CA GLY A 397 -26.27 1.84 2.94
C GLY A 397 -25.38 1.11 1.92
N GLY A 398 -24.29 0.49 2.37
CA GLY A 398 -23.34 -0.28 1.58
C GLY A 398 -23.63 -1.78 1.58
N THR A 399 -22.78 -2.52 0.87
CA THR A 399 -22.85 -3.98 0.79
C THR A 399 -21.45 -4.57 0.69
N VAL A 400 -21.17 -5.58 1.50
CA VAL A 400 -20.02 -6.47 1.34
C VAL A 400 -20.49 -7.69 0.57
N SER A 401 -19.89 -7.96 -0.59
CA SER A 401 -20.25 -9.09 -1.45
C SER A 401 -19.24 -10.22 -1.31
N LEU A 402 -19.71 -11.46 -1.22
CA LEU A 402 -18.85 -12.64 -1.22
C LEU A 402 -18.72 -13.20 -2.64
N ASN A 403 -17.49 -13.24 -3.15
CA ASN A 403 -17.14 -14.00 -4.35
C ASN A 403 -16.50 -15.37 -4.02
N SER A 404 -16.36 -15.67 -2.73
CA SER A 404 -16.01 -16.98 -2.19
C SER A 404 -16.68 -17.16 -0.84
N SER A 405 -16.97 -18.39 -0.43
CA SER A 405 -17.43 -18.66 0.94
C SER A 405 -16.41 -18.24 1.98
N ILE A 406 -16.89 -17.94 3.19
CA ILE A 406 -16.07 -17.54 4.35
C ILE A 406 -16.42 -18.39 5.56
N PHE A 407 -15.51 -18.45 6.54
CA PHE A 407 -15.71 -19.14 7.81
C PHE A 407 -15.61 -18.14 8.97
N VAL A 408 -16.57 -18.15 9.89
CA VAL A 408 -16.62 -17.23 11.03
C VAL A 408 -16.66 -18.02 12.34
N ILE A 409 -15.67 -17.79 13.20
CA ILE A 409 -15.41 -18.63 14.38
C ILE A 409 -16.18 -18.17 15.62
N ASN A 410 -16.33 -16.86 15.85
CA ASN A 410 -16.99 -16.35 17.05
C ASN A 410 -18.23 -15.51 16.73
N GLN A 411 -18.11 -14.49 15.86
CA GLN A 411 -19.23 -13.61 15.61
C GLN A 411 -19.23 -12.99 14.21
N LEU A 412 -20.41 -12.96 13.61
CA LEU A 412 -20.75 -12.06 12.51
C LEU A 412 -21.75 -11.02 13.03
N SER A 413 -21.38 -9.74 13.00
CA SER A 413 -22.19 -8.63 13.50
C SER A 413 -22.44 -7.54 12.48
N PHE A 414 -23.60 -6.91 12.58
CA PHE A 414 -24.03 -5.82 11.70
C PHE A 414 -24.25 -4.54 12.51
N SER A 415 -23.46 -3.49 12.26
CA SER A 415 -23.75 -2.13 12.72
C SER A 415 -24.22 -1.22 11.58
N GLY A 416 -24.00 -1.64 10.32
CA GLY A 416 -24.56 -1.02 9.13
C GLY A 416 -24.22 -1.80 7.86
N GLY A 417 -25.14 -1.81 6.89
CA GLY A 417 -24.96 -2.44 5.58
C GLY A 417 -25.22 -3.93 5.54
N ASN A 418 -25.18 -4.50 4.34
CA ASN A 418 -25.54 -5.89 4.11
C ASN A 418 -24.33 -6.77 3.77
N LEU A 419 -24.40 -8.04 4.14
CA LEU A 419 -23.48 -9.07 3.64
C LEU A 419 -24.21 -9.89 2.58
N ALA A 420 -23.86 -9.74 1.31
CA ALA A 420 -24.47 -10.46 0.19
C ALA A 420 -23.62 -11.67 -0.21
N THR A 421 -24.18 -12.88 -0.13
CA THR A 421 -23.40 -14.09 -0.38
C THR A 421 -23.47 -14.59 -1.82
N GLY A 422 -24.49 -14.19 -2.60
CA GLY A 422 -24.71 -14.74 -3.94
C GLY A 422 -24.90 -16.27 -3.87
N SER A 423 -24.11 -17.00 -4.66
CA SER A 423 -24.05 -18.47 -4.60
C SER A 423 -23.12 -19.03 -3.52
N ASN A 424 -22.35 -18.16 -2.85
CA ASN A 424 -21.46 -18.51 -1.74
C ASN A 424 -22.24 -18.53 -0.41
N TYR A 425 -21.56 -18.92 0.66
CA TYR A 425 -22.15 -18.98 2.00
C TYR A 425 -21.20 -18.46 3.08
N VAL A 426 -21.79 -18.04 4.20
CA VAL A 426 -21.09 -17.88 5.48
C VAL A 426 -21.21 -19.18 6.25
N ASP A 427 -20.08 -19.76 6.62
CA ASP A 427 -20.03 -20.92 7.49
C ASP A 427 -19.69 -20.48 8.91
N LEU A 428 -20.58 -20.74 9.86
CA LEU A 428 -20.41 -20.40 11.26
C LEU A 428 -19.87 -21.62 12.01
N ASP A 429 -18.84 -21.41 12.82
CA ASP A 429 -18.41 -22.39 13.83
C ASP A 429 -19.58 -22.77 14.76
N PRO A 430 -19.62 -23.99 15.32
CA PRO A 430 -20.70 -24.42 16.21
C PRO A 430 -21.02 -23.44 17.36
N ASN A 431 -20.03 -22.69 17.84
CA ASN A 431 -20.22 -21.72 18.93
C ASN A 431 -20.36 -20.26 18.45
N ALA A 432 -20.21 -20.02 17.15
CA ALA A 432 -20.32 -18.69 16.58
C ALA A 432 -21.75 -18.15 16.66
N ARG A 433 -21.87 -16.82 16.59
CA ARG A 433 -23.14 -16.12 16.66
C ARG A 433 -23.31 -15.12 15.54
N LEU A 434 -24.52 -15.03 15.03
CA LEU A 434 -25.00 -13.91 14.26
C LEU A 434 -25.63 -12.89 15.21
N SER A 435 -25.22 -11.62 15.13
CA SER A 435 -25.74 -10.58 16.02
C SER A 435 -26.14 -9.32 15.26
N THR A 436 -27.06 -8.58 15.87
CA THR A 436 -27.47 -7.22 15.49
C THR A 436 -28.02 -7.04 14.07
N GLU A 437 -28.63 -8.07 13.48
CA GLU A 437 -29.36 -7.92 12.21
C GLU A 437 -30.53 -6.92 12.36
N GLN A 438 -30.64 -6.02 11.38
CA GLN A 438 -31.73 -5.06 11.23
C GLN A 438 -32.28 -5.11 9.81
N ALA A 439 -33.44 -4.48 9.57
CA ALA A 439 -34.11 -4.53 8.27
C ALA A 439 -33.27 -3.99 7.09
N ASN A 440 -32.30 -3.11 7.34
CA ASN A 440 -31.39 -2.54 6.35
C ASN A 440 -29.92 -2.92 6.59
N SER A 441 -29.68 -3.89 7.48
CA SER A 441 -28.35 -4.28 7.91
C SER A 441 -28.35 -5.74 8.32
N HIS A 442 -28.27 -6.64 7.35
CA HIS A 442 -28.38 -8.08 7.58
C HIS A 442 -27.67 -8.90 6.51
N LEU A 443 -27.62 -10.22 6.70
CA LEU A 443 -27.11 -11.13 5.69
C LEU A 443 -28.18 -11.38 4.61
N ILE A 444 -27.81 -11.23 3.34
CA ILE A 444 -28.61 -11.57 2.16
C ILE A 444 -27.96 -12.78 1.47
N GLY A 445 -28.66 -13.90 1.42
CA GLY A 445 -28.15 -15.17 0.90
C GLY A 445 -27.99 -16.23 1.98
N LEU A 446 -26.90 -17.00 1.93
CA LEU A 446 -26.73 -18.26 2.64
C LEU A 446 -25.85 -18.12 3.88
N VAL A 447 -26.33 -18.62 5.02
CA VAL A 447 -25.51 -18.90 6.20
C VAL A 447 -25.78 -20.31 6.69
N ARG A 448 -24.74 -21.05 7.06
CA ARG A 448 -24.84 -22.40 7.60
C ARG A 448 -24.14 -22.49 8.95
N ILE A 449 -24.61 -23.42 9.77
CA ILE A 449 -24.00 -23.76 11.05
C ILE A 449 -24.29 -25.23 11.34
N THR A 450 -23.26 -25.93 11.83
CA THR A 450 -23.36 -27.34 12.18
C THR A 450 -23.20 -27.48 13.69
N GLN A 451 -24.13 -28.17 14.36
CA GLN A 451 -24.03 -28.44 15.80
C GLN A 451 -24.41 -29.89 16.11
N SER A 452 -23.83 -30.44 17.17
CA SER A 452 -24.28 -31.73 17.70
C SER A 452 -25.60 -31.55 18.45
N VAL A 453 -26.60 -32.35 18.10
CA VAL A 453 -27.95 -32.34 18.67
C VAL A 453 -28.22 -33.66 19.39
N GLY A 454 -28.82 -33.59 20.58
CA GLY A 454 -29.21 -34.74 21.41
C GLY A 454 -28.21 -35.12 22.50
N GLY A 455 -28.54 -36.19 23.25
CA GLY A 455 -27.87 -36.58 24.50
C GLY A 455 -28.73 -36.29 25.74
N GLY A 456 -28.62 -37.14 26.77
CA GLY A 456 -29.42 -37.01 28.00
C GLY A 456 -29.21 -35.65 28.67
N GLY A 457 -30.26 -34.81 28.68
CA GLY A 457 -30.23 -33.45 29.23
C GLY A 457 -30.01 -32.32 28.22
N ALA A 458 -29.98 -32.60 26.91
CA ALA A 458 -29.83 -31.56 25.89
C ALA A 458 -31.05 -30.62 25.86
N GLY A 459 -30.89 -29.40 26.39
CA GLY A 459 -31.88 -28.31 26.27
C GLY A 459 -32.03 -27.80 24.84
N THR A 460 -32.81 -26.73 24.68
CA THR A 460 -32.99 -26.04 23.39
C THR A 460 -31.64 -25.60 22.82
N GLN A 461 -31.30 -26.12 21.65
CA GLN A 461 -30.11 -25.74 20.89
C GLN A 461 -30.43 -24.51 20.04
N ASN A 462 -29.62 -23.46 20.21
CA ASN A 462 -29.70 -22.25 19.41
C ASN A 462 -28.55 -22.30 18.40
N PHE A 463 -28.90 -22.31 17.11
CA PHE A 463 -27.97 -22.41 16.00
C PHE A 463 -27.33 -21.04 15.73
N GLY A 464 -26.57 -20.53 16.69
CA GLY A 464 -25.80 -19.29 16.53
C GLY A 464 -26.65 -18.05 16.24
N ASN A 465 -27.88 -17.97 16.80
CA ASN A 465 -28.80 -16.85 16.58
C ASN A 465 -29.19 -16.60 15.10
N ILE A 466 -29.08 -17.59 14.21
CA ILE A 466 -29.54 -17.43 12.82
C ILE A 466 -31.08 -17.29 12.71
N GLY A 467 -31.81 -17.39 13.82
CA GLY A 467 -33.27 -17.33 13.88
C GLY A 467 -33.94 -18.71 13.90
N PHE A 468 -33.18 -19.76 14.22
CA PHE A 468 -33.67 -21.12 14.33
C PHE A 468 -33.15 -21.80 15.60
N SER A 469 -34.02 -22.56 16.27
CA SER A 469 -33.68 -23.36 17.43
C SER A 469 -34.36 -24.73 17.35
N LEU A 470 -33.71 -25.75 17.92
CA LEU A 470 -34.29 -27.09 18.04
C LEU A 470 -34.32 -27.51 19.50
N THR A 471 -35.45 -28.03 19.94
CA THR A 471 -35.60 -28.66 21.25
C THR A 471 -35.87 -30.15 21.02
N PRO A 472 -34.86 -31.03 21.18
CA PRO A 472 -35.07 -32.46 21.06
C PRO A 472 -36.02 -32.95 22.15
N GLN A 473 -37.16 -33.53 21.77
CA GLN A 473 -38.07 -34.18 22.71
C GLN A 473 -37.64 -35.65 22.89
N ASN A 474 -37.38 -36.07 24.13
CA ASN A 474 -37.04 -37.46 24.50
C ASN A 474 -35.69 -37.99 23.95
N ALA A 475 -34.63 -37.19 24.01
CA ALA A 475 -33.29 -37.64 23.60
C ALA A 475 -32.63 -38.55 24.65
N SER A 476 -33.05 -39.81 24.76
CA SER A 476 -32.22 -40.86 25.38
C SER A 476 -31.03 -41.26 24.48
N GLY A 477 -31.05 -40.86 23.20
CA GLY A 477 -29.95 -40.99 22.23
C GLY A 477 -29.56 -39.65 21.60
N ALA A 478 -28.31 -39.55 21.13
CA ALA A 478 -27.86 -38.41 20.33
C ALA A 478 -28.48 -38.47 18.93
N VAL A 479 -29.03 -37.34 18.45
CA VAL A 479 -29.52 -37.19 17.06
C VAL A 479 -28.33 -37.16 16.10
N GLY A 480 -27.18 -36.67 16.56
CA GLY A 480 -25.94 -36.56 15.79
C GLY A 480 -25.64 -35.12 15.41
N SER A 481 -24.81 -34.93 14.40
CA SER A 481 -24.47 -33.60 13.88
C SER A 481 -25.57 -33.14 12.92
N VAL A 482 -26.17 -31.97 13.18
CA VAL A 482 -27.21 -31.37 12.34
C VAL A 482 -26.66 -30.09 11.73
N THR A 483 -26.78 -29.95 10.42
CA THR A 483 -26.45 -28.72 9.70
C THR A 483 -27.73 -27.94 9.42
N VAL A 484 -27.80 -26.69 9.88
CA VAL A 484 -28.89 -25.78 9.54
C VAL A 484 -28.37 -24.75 8.55
N THR A 485 -28.97 -24.72 7.37
CA THR A 485 -28.72 -23.69 6.35
C THR A 485 -29.89 -22.74 6.29
N ARG A 486 -29.62 -21.44 6.51
CA ARG A 486 -30.58 -20.34 6.34
C ARG A 486 -30.32 -19.63 5.02
N THR A 487 -31.37 -19.46 4.23
CA THR A 487 -31.39 -18.54 3.07
C THR A 487 -32.21 -17.31 3.43
N THR A 488 -31.61 -16.13 3.34
CA THR A 488 -32.24 -14.84 3.66
C THR A 488 -32.40 -13.99 2.41
N GLY A 489 -33.60 -13.46 2.17
CA GLY A 489 -33.87 -12.54 1.07
C GLY A 489 -33.52 -11.08 1.37
N THR A 490 -33.79 -10.20 0.41
CA THR A 490 -33.82 -8.75 0.66
C THR A 490 -35.01 -8.38 1.53
N THR A 491 -34.94 -7.25 2.22
CA THR A 491 -36.07 -6.72 2.98
C THR A 491 -37.15 -6.23 2.03
N LEU A 492 -38.39 -6.64 2.29
CA LEU A 492 -39.57 -6.19 1.59
C LEU A 492 -40.31 -5.18 2.48
N THR A 493 -40.63 -4.01 1.95
CA THR A 493 -41.40 -3.00 2.66
C THR A 493 -42.88 -3.24 2.47
N GLY A 494 -43.60 -3.51 3.56
CA GLY A 494 -45.05 -3.65 3.54
C GLY A 494 -45.78 -2.32 3.34
N VAL A 495 -47.10 -2.39 3.15
CA VAL A 495 -47.99 -1.22 2.95
C VAL A 495 -47.93 -0.21 4.10
N SER A 496 -47.56 -0.66 5.31
CA SER A 496 -47.39 0.19 6.50
C SER A 496 -46.00 0.85 6.61
N GLY A 497 -45.11 0.64 5.64
CA GLY A 497 -43.72 1.11 5.69
C GLY A 497 -42.80 0.24 6.56
N ALA A 498 -43.32 -0.80 7.22
CA ALA A 498 -42.51 -1.74 7.99
C ALA A 498 -41.76 -2.70 7.05
N GLY A 499 -40.44 -2.82 7.25
CA GLY A 499 -39.61 -3.80 6.55
C GLY A 499 -39.73 -5.18 7.17
N SER A 500 -39.90 -6.21 6.33
CA SER A 500 -39.84 -7.62 6.74
C SER A 500 -38.82 -8.38 5.91
N THR A 501 -38.09 -9.29 6.53
CA THR A 501 -37.05 -10.09 5.88
C THR A 501 -37.46 -11.56 5.88
N GLN A 502 -37.53 -12.16 4.69
CA GLN A 502 -37.87 -13.57 4.56
C GLN A 502 -36.64 -14.46 4.83
N ARG A 503 -36.84 -15.53 5.61
CA ARG A 503 -35.82 -16.54 5.95
C ARG A 503 -36.38 -17.94 5.68
N TYR A 504 -35.62 -18.76 4.97
CA TYR A 504 -35.90 -20.17 4.72
C TYR A 504 -34.84 -21.03 5.40
N PHE A 505 -35.24 -22.16 5.98
CA PHE A 505 -34.33 -23.05 6.69
C PHE A 505 -34.36 -24.46 6.08
N LYS A 506 -33.18 -25.02 5.86
CA LYS A 506 -32.97 -26.43 5.48
C LYS A 506 -32.16 -27.11 6.58
N LEU A 507 -32.56 -28.32 6.96
CA LEU A 507 -31.86 -29.17 7.91
C LEU A 507 -31.28 -30.37 7.15
N GLU A 508 -30.04 -30.71 7.44
CA GLU A 508 -29.32 -31.86 6.87
C GLU A 508 -28.64 -32.69 7.97
#